data_AF-A0A392MWU9-F1
#
_entry.id   AF-A0A392MWU9-F1
#
_cell.length_a   1.000
_cell.length_b   1.000
_cell.length_c   1.000
_cell.angle_alpha   90.00
_cell.angle_beta   90.00
_cell.angle_gamma   90.00
#
_symmetry.space_group_name_H-M   'P 1'
#
loop_
_entity.id
_entity.type
_entity.pdbx_description
1 polymer ?
#
loop_
_entity_poly.entity_id
_entity_poly.type
_entity_poly.pdbx_seq_one_letter_code
_entity_poly.pdbx_strand_id
1 'polypeptide(L)'
;GAELVYDEGKSAAALAACRTLAEELTEFRFPAPRILAFKEGSSQARYFVSRLIPAHKDPPYEQEARFPQLRTLTSEQRTKLKSSFVHFDDPSFCEWMRSLKVVPPQPS
;
A
#
# COMPACT_ATOMS: atom_id res chain seq x y z
N GLY A 1 -1.48 27.20 -7.22
CA GLY A 1 -0.93 28.12 -6.21
C GLY A 1 -1.56 27.82 -4.86
N ALA A 2 -2.74 28.37 -4.57
CA ALA A 2 -3.44 28.17 -3.30
C ALA A 2 -3.88 26.71 -3.03
N GLU A 3 -4.26 25.96 -4.07
CA GLU A 3 -4.69 24.56 -3.94
C GLU A 3 -3.54 23.63 -3.52
N LEU A 4 -2.33 23.85 -4.06
CA LEU A 4 -1.12 23.09 -3.69
C LEU A 4 -0.68 23.40 -2.25
N VAL A 5 -0.74 24.67 -1.84
CA VAL A 5 -0.38 25.09 -0.47
C VAL A 5 -1.41 24.58 0.56
N TYR A 6 -2.69 24.50 0.18
CA TYR A 6 -3.74 23.94 1.02
C TYR A 6 -3.60 22.42 1.19
N ASP A 7 -3.21 21.72 0.13
CA ASP A 7 -2.89 20.29 0.16
C ASP A 7 -1.63 20.02 1.01
N GLU A 8 -0.61 20.87 0.91
CA GLU A 8 0.59 20.80 1.76
C GLU A 8 0.29 21.04 3.25
N GLY A 9 -0.58 22.00 3.57
CA GLY A 9 -1.00 22.27 4.96
C GLY A 9 -1.80 21.12 5.58
N LYS A 10 -2.72 20.53 4.80
CA LYS A 10 -3.42 19.29 5.21
C LYS A 10 -2.46 18.12 5.36
N SER A 11 -1.49 18.00 4.45
CA SER A 11 -0.44 16.99 4.52
C SER A 11 0.43 17.15 5.77
N ALA A 12 0.72 18.38 6.22
CA ALA A 12 1.50 18.62 7.42
C ALA A 12 0.76 18.22 8.70
N ALA A 13 -0.53 18.56 8.80
CA ALA A 13 -1.37 18.14 9.92
C ALA A 13 -1.54 16.61 9.97
N ALA A 14 -1.78 15.97 8.82
CA ALA A 14 -1.86 14.52 8.71
C ALA A 14 -0.53 13.86 9.12
N LEU A 15 0.60 14.41 8.67
CA LEU A 15 1.93 13.90 9.03
C LEU A 15 2.17 13.98 10.55
N ALA A 16 1.81 15.10 11.17
CA ALA A 16 1.93 15.27 12.63
C ALA A 16 1.08 14.23 13.38
N ALA A 17 -0.18 14.04 12.97
CA ALA A 17 -1.07 13.05 13.57
C ALA A 17 -0.53 11.61 13.40
N CYS A 18 -0.04 11.25 12.21
CA CYS A 18 0.59 9.95 11.98
C CYS A 18 1.82 9.73 12.84
N ARG A 19 2.63 10.78 13.05
CA ARG A 19 3.82 10.70 13.91
C ARG A 19 3.46 10.47 15.36
N THR A 20 2.52 11.24 15.92
CA THR A 20 2.02 11.06 17.29
C THR A 20 1.50 9.64 17.48
N LEU A 21 0.66 9.14 16.56
CA LEU A 21 0.16 7.77 16.63
C LEU A 21 1.29 6.72 16.61
N ALA A 22 2.32 6.91 15.77
CA ALA A 22 3.44 5.99 15.72
C ALA A 22 4.26 5.99 17.03
N GLU A 23 4.43 7.16 17.65
CA GLU A 23 5.09 7.30 18.95
C GLU A 23 4.28 6.60 20.06
N GLU A 24 2.96 6.82 20.11
CA GLU A 24 2.04 6.15 21.06
C GLU A 24 2.03 4.62 20.91
N LEU A 25 1.93 4.11 19.68
CA LEU A 25 1.94 2.66 19.40
C LEU A 25 3.25 1.97 19.79
N THR A 26 4.33 2.74 19.94
CA THR A 26 5.67 2.21 20.17
C THR A 26 6.25 2.57 21.53
N GLU A 27 5.51 3.29 22.37
CA GLU A 27 5.93 3.80 23.68
C GLU A 27 6.59 2.74 24.56
N PHE A 28 5.98 1.55 24.65
CA PHE A 28 6.44 0.46 25.52
C PHE A 28 7.23 -0.62 24.79
N ARG A 29 7.62 -0.41 23.53
CA ARG A 29 8.34 -1.43 22.76
C ARG A 29 9.83 -1.38 23.05
N PHE A 30 10.40 -2.53 23.42
CA PHE A 30 11.84 -2.71 23.53
C PHE A 30 12.35 -3.78 22.53
N PRO A 31 13.39 -3.50 21.72
CA PRO A 31 14.07 -2.21 21.59
C PRO A 31 13.17 -1.15 20.96
N ALA A 32 13.45 0.12 21.26
CA ALA A 32 12.74 1.26 20.68
C ALA A 32 12.84 1.20 19.15
N PRO A 33 11.71 1.20 18.41
CA PRO A 33 11.74 1.08 16.96
C PRO A 33 12.13 2.40 16.30
N ARG A 34 12.67 2.31 15.08
CA ARG A 34 12.92 3.49 14.24
C ARG A 34 11.62 3.92 13.55
N ILE A 35 11.16 5.13 13.84
CA ILE A 35 10.04 5.75 13.13
C ILE A 35 10.57 6.40 11.85
N LEU A 36 9.99 6.04 10.71
CA LEU A 36 10.38 6.57 9.39
C LEU A 36 9.22 7.35 8.80
N ALA A 37 9.50 8.53 8.26
CA ALA A 37 8.58 9.33 7.46
C ALA A 37 9.20 9.57 6.08
N PHE A 38 8.46 9.32 5.01
CA PHE A 38 8.96 9.42 3.64
C PHE A 38 7.86 9.91 2.71
N LYS A 39 8.27 10.51 1.59
CA LYS A 39 7.40 10.90 0.49
C LYS A 39 7.42 9.83 -0.59
N GLU A 40 6.32 9.65 -1.31
CA GLU A 40 6.27 8.79 -2.49
C GLU A 40 7.41 9.13 -3.47
N GLY A 41 8.02 8.10 -4.06
CA GLY A 41 9.16 8.25 -4.97
C GLY A 41 10.51 8.57 -4.31
N SER A 42 10.55 8.88 -3.00
CA SER A 42 11.81 9.09 -2.30
C SER A 42 12.61 7.79 -2.13
N SER A 43 13.94 7.91 -2.01
CA SER A 43 14.83 6.75 -1.80
C SER A 43 14.43 5.92 -0.57
N GLN A 44 13.97 6.58 0.50
CA GLN A 44 13.53 5.93 1.74
C GLN A 44 12.18 5.20 1.61
N ALA A 45 11.30 5.62 0.69
CA ALA A 45 10.01 4.96 0.46
C ALA A 45 10.16 3.50 0.00
N ARG A 46 11.31 3.14 -0.57
CA ARG A 46 11.66 1.75 -0.91
C ARG A 46 11.57 0.81 0.29
N TYR A 47 11.89 1.29 1.50
CA TYR A 47 11.74 0.51 2.72
C TYR A 47 10.28 0.09 2.93
N PHE A 48 9.33 0.99 2.70
CA PHE A 48 7.91 0.67 2.83
C PHE A 48 7.41 -0.18 1.67
N VAL A 49 7.76 0.18 0.43
CA VAL A 49 7.34 -0.51 -0.79
C VAL A 49 7.79 -1.98 -0.78
N SER A 50 8.98 -2.29 -0.26
CA SER A 50 9.46 -3.67 -0.13
C SER A 50 8.72 -4.54 0.90
N ARG A 51 7.81 -3.96 1.69
CA ARG A 51 7.02 -4.65 2.72
C ARG A 51 5.54 -4.78 2.32
N LEU A 52 5.18 -4.29 1.14
CA LEU A 52 3.84 -4.40 0.57
C LEU A 52 3.73 -5.67 -0.28
N ILE A 53 2.55 -6.26 -0.26
CA ILE A 53 2.20 -7.39 -1.12
C ILE A 53 1.96 -6.84 -2.55
N PRO A 54 2.49 -7.48 -3.62
CA PRO A 54 2.34 -7.00 -4.99
C PRO A 54 0.94 -7.31 -5.58
N ALA A 55 -0.12 -6.75 -4.96
CA ALA A 55 -1.52 -6.98 -5.35
C ALA A 55 -1.87 -6.48 -6.77
N HIS A 56 -1.05 -5.60 -7.35
CA HIS A 56 -1.21 -5.15 -8.73
C HIS A 56 -0.94 -6.25 -9.78
N LYS A 57 -0.39 -7.40 -9.36
CA LYS A 57 -0.21 -8.62 -10.18
C LYS A 57 -1.49 -9.43 -10.31
N ASP A 58 -2.45 -9.26 -9.39
CA ASP A 58 -3.70 -10.03 -9.41
C ASP A 58 -4.53 -9.78 -10.68
N PRO A 59 -5.42 -10.69 -11.10
CA PRO A 59 -6.36 -10.44 -12.18
C PRO A 59 -7.25 -9.20 -11.90
N PRO A 60 -7.71 -8.47 -12.94
CA PRO A 60 -8.51 -7.26 -12.75
C PRO A 60 -9.73 -7.42 -11.84
N TYR A 61 -10.43 -8.56 -11.89
CA TYR A 61 -11.60 -8.80 -11.05
C TYR A 61 -11.24 -8.87 -9.55
N GLU A 62 -10.09 -9.46 -9.20
CA GLU A 62 -9.60 -9.51 -7.81
C GLU A 62 -9.15 -8.13 -7.35
N GLN A 63 -8.45 -7.38 -8.21
CA GLN A 63 -8.05 -6.00 -7.92
C GLN A 63 -9.26 -5.12 -7.66
N GLU A 64 -10.29 -5.18 -8.50
CA GLU A 64 -11.50 -4.37 -8.38
C GLU A 64 -12.38 -4.77 -7.19
N ALA A 65 -12.37 -6.04 -6.79
CA ALA A 65 -13.06 -6.48 -5.59
C ALA A 65 -12.43 -5.88 -4.31
N ARG A 66 -11.10 -5.74 -4.29
CA ARG A 66 -10.35 -5.18 -3.14
C ARG A 66 -10.23 -3.66 -3.18
N PHE A 67 -10.18 -3.08 -4.38
CA PHE A 67 -10.01 -1.65 -4.62
C PHE A 67 -11.10 -1.14 -5.58
N PRO A 68 -12.33 -0.93 -5.10
CA PRO A 68 -13.47 -0.53 -5.95
C PRO A 68 -13.22 0.75 -6.76
N GLN A 69 -12.40 1.66 -6.24
CA GLN A 69 -11.99 2.89 -6.92
C GLN A 69 -11.29 2.65 -8.26
N LEU A 70 -10.72 1.46 -8.50
CA LEU A 70 -10.11 1.14 -9.80
C LEU A 70 -11.15 1.10 -10.92
N ARG A 71 -12.44 0.91 -10.60
CA ARG A 71 -13.54 0.89 -11.58
C ARG A 71 -13.84 2.27 -12.18
N THR A 72 -13.44 3.35 -11.50
CA THR A 72 -13.67 4.71 -12.01
C THR A 72 -12.60 5.18 -12.99
N LEU A 73 -11.49 4.45 -13.09
CA LEU A 73 -10.37 4.78 -13.96
C LEU A 73 -10.63 4.32 -15.40
N THR A 74 -10.23 5.14 -16.37
CA THR A 74 -10.18 4.73 -17.77
C THR A 74 -9.11 3.65 -17.98
N SER A 75 -9.19 2.90 -19.08
CA SER A 75 -8.17 1.91 -19.42
C SER A 75 -6.76 2.51 -19.48
N GLU A 76 -6.63 3.72 -20.01
CA GLU A 76 -5.34 4.42 -20.12
C GLU A 76 -4.79 4.79 -18.74
N GLN A 77 -5.63 5.38 -17.86
CA GLN A 77 -5.27 5.70 -16.49
C GLN A 77 -4.85 4.45 -15.71
N ARG A 78 -5.56 3.34 -15.91
CA ARG A 78 -5.23 2.05 -15.29
C ARG A 78 -3.88 1.52 -15.76
N THR A 79 -3.60 1.55 -17.07
CA THR A 79 -2.29 1.15 -17.61
C THR A 79 -1.16 2.02 -17.05
N LYS A 80 -1.37 3.34 -17.02
CA LYS A 80 -0.41 4.28 -16.43
C LYS A 80 -0.15 3.99 -14.95
N LEU A 81 -1.20 3.76 -14.16
CA LEU A 81 -1.08 3.37 -12.75
C LEU A 81 -0.33 2.04 -12.58
N LYS A 82 -0.63 1.02 -13.40
CA LYS A 82 0.07 -0.26 -13.32
C LYS A 82 1.56 -0.12 -13.63
N SER A 83 1.93 0.77 -14.56
CA SER A 83 3.34 1.04 -14.91
C SER A 83 4.12 1.80 -13.84
N SER A 84 3.47 2.49 -12.89
CA SER A 84 4.18 3.22 -11.83
C SER A 84 4.62 2.33 -10.67
N PHE A 85 4.11 1.09 -10.59
CA PHE A 85 4.50 0.16 -9.54
C PHE A 85 5.87 -0.45 -9.81
N VAL A 86 6.62 -0.65 -8.73
CA VAL A 86 7.89 -1.40 -8.77
C VAL A 86 7.57 -2.86 -9.09
N HIS A 87 8.35 -3.44 -10.00
CA HIS A 87 8.26 -4.86 -10.31
C HIS A 87 8.83 -5.70 -9.17
N PHE A 88 8.09 -6.73 -8.76
CA PHE A 88 8.51 -7.70 -7.77
C PHE A 88 8.35 -9.12 -8.32
N ASP A 89 9.37 -9.95 -8.10
CA ASP A 89 9.35 -11.37 -8.43
C ASP A 89 8.43 -12.16 -7.48
N ASP A 90 8.20 -11.64 -6.27
CA ASP A 90 7.34 -12.26 -5.26
C ASP A 90 5.90 -12.47 -5.75
N PRO A 91 5.23 -13.57 -5.35
CA PRO A 91 3.84 -13.79 -5.68
C PRO A 91 2.95 -12.76 -4.97
N SER A 92 1.80 -12.44 -5.59
CA SER A 92 0.72 -11.79 -4.85
C SER A 92 0.18 -12.71 -3.75
N PHE A 93 -0.62 -12.15 -2.83
CA PHE A 93 -1.28 -12.97 -1.81
C PHE A 93 -2.22 -14.02 -2.43
N CYS A 94 -2.99 -13.67 -3.47
CA CYS A 94 -3.89 -14.61 -4.13
C CYS A 94 -3.13 -15.71 -4.87
N GLU A 95 -2.02 -15.37 -5.53
CA GLU A 95 -1.13 -16.35 -6.17
C GLU A 95 -0.54 -17.31 -5.15
N TRP A 96 -0.05 -16.78 -4.03
CA TRP A 96 0.48 -17.60 -2.94
C TRP A 96 -0.58 -18.52 -2.34
N MET A 97 -1.78 -18.01 -2.04
CA MET A 97 -2.90 -18.83 -1.52
C MET A 97 -3.29 -19.95 -2.48
N ARG A 98 -3.37 -19.67 -3.79
CA ARG A 98 -3.64 -20.70 -4.82
C ARG A 98 -2.55 -21.77 -4.87
N SER A 99 -1.28 -21.40 -4.61
CA SER A 99 -0.15 -22.33 -4.61
C SER A 99 -0.20 -23.35 -3.46
N LEU A 100 -0.87 -23.03 -2.35
CA LEU A 100 -1.00 -23.93 -1.20
C LEU A 100 -1.90 -25.13 -1.48
N LYS A 101 -2.68 -25.13 -2.57
CA LYS A 101 -3.61 -26.20 -2.97
C LYS A 101 -4.55 -26.65 -1.84
N VAL A 102 -4.91 -25.73 -0.94
CA VAL A 102 -5.80 -26.03 0.18
C VAL A 102 -7.22 -26.21 -0.35
N VAL A 103 -7.79 -27.38 -0.07
CA VAL A 103 -9.20 -27.67 -0.37
C VAL A 103 -10.06 -26.92 0.66
N PRO A 104 -11.15 -26.25 0.24
CA PRO A 104 -12.09 -25.65 1.18
C PRO A 104 -12.56 -26.69 2.21
N PRO A 105 -12.68 -26.34 3.50
CA PRO A 105 -13.24 -27.26 4.47
C PRO A 105 -14.65 -27.67 4.04
N GLN A 106 -14.98 -28.96 4.20
CA GLN A 106 -16.32 -29.47 3.92
C GLN A 106 -17.32 -28.76 4.86
N PRO A 107 -18.46 -28.29 4.34
CA PRO A 107 -19.52 -27.75 5.19
C PRO A 107 -20.02 -28.84 6.15
N SER A 108 -20.21 -28.48 7.42
CA SER A 108 -20.80 -29.35 8.45
C SER A 108 -22.31 -29.49 8.29
#